data_AF-A0A356KR58-F1
#
_entry.id   AF-A0A356KR58-F1
#
_cell.length_a   1.000
_cell.length_b   1.000
_cell.length_c   1.000
_cell.angle_alpha   90.00
_cell.angle_beta   90.00
_cell.angle_gamma   90.00
#
_symmetry.space_group_name_H-M   'P 1'
#
loop_
_entity.id
_entity.type
_entity.pdbx_description
1 polymer ?
#
loop_
_entity_poly.entity_id
_entity_poly.type
_entity_poly.pdbx_seq_one_letter_code
_entity_poly.pdbx_strand_id
1 'polypeptide(L)'
;MLRRVVTSLKEKKNRHLAYTVAGMGALMAGGKVSGLTLFGLGLAGLEQDWREHRGFTGTWAERLEKSAAFYDGTHQDPTNRKLHRVGIPLIVGGAAGLILFPRYRPMWAASWGMFTGGWVLNFIGHGIYEKNAPAFADDPLSFMMGPLWDLKQLRGQPTGPAPAPAQAPAPEPVAVGA
;
A
#
# COMPACT_ATOMS: atom_id res chain seq x y z
N MET A 1 -30.85 2.66 -3.01
CA MET A 1 -29.39 2.83 -3.12
C MET A 1 -28.79 3.45 -1.86
N LEU A 2 -29.24 4.63 -1.43
CA LEU A 2 -28.72 5.36 -0.24
C LEU A 2 -28.68 4.52 1.06
N ARG A 3 -29.76 3.80 1.38
CA ARG A 3 -29.83 2.95 2.59
C ARG A 3 -28.75 1.85 2.62
N ARG A 4 -28.39 1.27 1.47
CA ARG A 4 -27.32 0.24 1.37
C ARG A 4 -25.95 0.86 1.65
N VAL A 5 -25.69 2.05 1.12
CA VAL A 5 -24.45 2.79 1.37
C VAL A 5 -24.33 3.12 2.85
N VAL A 6 -25.38 3.69 3.45
CA VAL A 6 -25.41 4.05 4.87
C VAL A 6 -25.18 2.82 5.76
N THR A 7 -25.85 1.71 5.48
CA THR A 7 -25.63 0.47 6.25
C THR A 7 -24.21 -0.06 6.09
N SER A 8 -23.64 -0.02 4.88
CA SER A 8 -22.27 -0.48 4.62
C SER A 8 -21.23 0.32 5.42
N LEU A 9 -21.43 1.63 5.58
CA LEU A 9 -20.51 2.52 6.33
C LEU A 9 -20.53 2.31 7.85
N LYS A 10 -21.47 1.50 8.38
CA LYS A 10 -21.45 1.10 9.79
C LYS A 10 -20.26 0.19 10.10
N GLU A 11 -19.88 -0.66 9.14
CA GLU A 11 -18.68 -1.50 9.24
C GLU A 11 -17.42 -0.62 9.26
N LYS A 12 -16.55 -0.83 10.26
CA LYS A 12 -15.30 -0.04 10.44
C LYS A 12 -14.44 -0.08 9.17
N LYS A 13 -14.19 -1.29 8.64
CA LYS A 13 -13.42 -1.53 7.42
C LYS A 13 -13.95 -0.73 6.23
N ASN A 14 -15.26 -0.76 6.01
CA ASN A 14 -15.88 -0.06 4.88
C ASN A 14 -15.80 1.45 5.03
N ARG A 15 -15.86 1.97 6.26
CA ARG A 15 -15.68 3.40 6.53
C ARG A 15 -14.24 3.84 6.29
N HIS A 16 -13.24 3.08 6.74
CA HIS A 16 -11.83 3.42 6.50
C HIS A 16 -11.45 3.31 5.02
N LEU A 17 -12.00 2.33 4.30
CA LEU A 17 -11.91 2.27 2.84
C LEU A 17 -12.56 3.50 2.20
N ALA A 18 -13.75 3.91 2.66
CA ALA A 18 -14.42 5.10 2.15
C ALA A 18 -13.58 6.37 2.37
N TYR A 19 -12.93 6.54 3.53
CA TYR A 19 -12.00 7.65 3.76
C TYR A 19 -10.79 7.62 2.84
N THR A 20 -10.22 6.44 2.59
CA THR A 20 -9.10 6.27 1.67
C THR A 20 -9.48 6.70 0.25
N VAL A 21 -10.61 6.20 -0.25
CA VAL A 21 -11.11 6.53 -1.60
C VAL A 21 -11.51 8.01 -1.70
N ALA A 22 -12.22 8.54 -0.69
CA ALA A 22 -12.62 9.94 -0.66
C ALA A 22 -11.41 10.88 -0.58
N GLY A 23 -10.37 10.50 0.18
CA GLY A 23 -9.12 11.25 0.27
C GLY A 23 -8.37 11.29 -1.06
N MET A 24 -8.25 10.15 -1.74
CA MET A 24 -7.66 10.09 -3.07
C MET A 24 -8.45 10.94 -4.08
N GLY A 25 -9.79 10.84 -4.07
CA GLY A 25 -10.66 11.65 -4.93
C GLY A 25 -10.55 13.15 -4.65
N ALA A 26 -10.51 13.55 -3.37
CA ALA A 26 -10.33 14.94 -2.97
C ALA A 26 -8.95 15.49 -3.41
N LEU A 27 -7.88 14.70 -3.29
CA LEU A 27 -6.55 15.07 -3.77
C LEU A 27 -6.54 15.25 -5.29
N MET A 28 -7.12 14.31 -6.03
CA MET A 28 -7.28 14.39 -7.49
C MET A 28 -8.19 15.53 -7.93
N ALA A 29 -9.06 16.01 -7.04
CA ALA A 29 -9.82 17.23 -7.20
C ALA A 29 -9.10 18.44 -6.58
N GLY A 30 -7.77 18.44 -6.41
CA GLY A 30 -6.98 19.58 -5.93
C GLY A 30 -7.22 20.02 -4.48
N GLY A 31 -8.06 19.30 -3.72
CA GLY A 31 -8.27 19.51 -2.29
C GLY A 31 -7.14 18.89 -1.49
N LYS A 32 -6.00 19.60 -1.38
CA LYS A 32 -4.77 19.06 -0.78
C LYS A 32 -4.95 18.68 0.69
N VAL A 33 -5.50 19.58 1.50
CA VAL A 33 -5.69 19.36 2.95
C VAL A 33 -6.70 18.24 3.19
N SER A 34 -7.91 18.36 2.62
CA SER A 34 -8.95 17.34 2.79
C SER A 34 -8.53 15.98 2.22
N GLY A 35 -7.86 15.97 1.07
CA GLY A 35 -7.36 14.76 0.43
C GLY A 35 -6.35 14.02 1.29
N LEU A 36 -5.31 14.71 1.76
CA LEU A 36 -4.28 14.10 2.60
C LEU A 36 -4.83 13.66 3.96
N THR A 37 -5.70 14.45 4.58
CA THR A 37 -6.30 14.10 5.87
C THR A 37 -7.17 12.85 5.76
N LEU A 38 -8.13 12.82 4.83
CA LEU A 38 -9.02 11.67 4.66
C LEU A 38 -8.25 10.42 4.25
N PHE A 39 -7.27 10.56 3.36
CA PHE A 39 -6.44 9.44 2.93
C PHE A 39 -5.61 8.87 4.09
N GLY A 40 -4.96 9.73 4.88
CA GLY A 40 -4.17 9.32 6.04
C GLY A 40 -5.01 8.64 7.12
N LEU A 41 -6.18 9.21 7.45
CA LEU A 41 -7.13 8.59 8.39
C LEU A 41 -7.65 7.25 7.87
N GLY A 42 -7.92 7.15 6.56
CA GLY A 42 -8.34 5.91 5.92
C GLY A 42 -7.27 4.82 6.02
N LEU A 43 -6.03 5.10 5.65
CA LEU A 43 -4.94 4.14 5.73
C LEU A 43 -4.63 3.71 7.18
N ALA A 44 -4.60 4.66 8.12
CA ALA A 44 -4.39 4.34 9.53
C ALA A 44 -5.48 3.42 10.08
N GLY A 45 -6.75 3.70 9.74
CA GLY A 45 -7.87 2.86 10.12
C GLY A 45 -7.84 1.47 9.47
N LEU A 46 -7.48 1.38 8.18
CA LEU A 46 -7.33 0.10 7.49
C LEU A 46 -6.19 -0.76 8.10
N GLU A 47 -5.07 -0.14 8.47
CA GLU A 47 -3.98 -0.83 9.16
C GLU A 47 -4.42 -1.33 10.54
N GLN A 48 -5.16 -0.51 11.31
CA GLN A 48 -5.71 -0.93 12.59
C GLN A 48 -6.68 -2.11 12.43
N ASP A 49 -7.62 -2.03 11.48
CA ASP A 49 -8.57 -3.11 11.20
C ASP A 49 -7.85 -4.40 10.78
N TRP A 50 -6.78 -4.28 9.98
CA TRP A 50 -5.95 -5.42 9.58
C TRP A 50 -5.29 -6.09 10.78
N ARG A 51 -4.72 -5.30 11.70
CA ARG A 51 -4.09 -5.79 12.93
C ARG A 51 -5.10 -6.51 13.82
N GLU A 52 -6.25 -5.87 14.08
CA GLU A 52 -7.33 -6.43 14.89
C GLU A 52 -7.83 -7.76 14.30
N HIS A 53 -8.14 -7.78 13.01
CA HIS A 53 -8.69 -8.96 12.34
C HIS A 53 -7.70 -10.14 12.28
N ARG A 54 -6.40 -9.87 12.26
CA ARG A 54 -5.33 -10.89 12.23
C ARG A 54 -4.74 -11.20 13.60
N GLY A 55 -5.25 -10.58 14.67
CA GLY A 55 -4.70 -10.72 16.03
C GLY A 55 -3.22 -10.33 16.12
N PHE A 56 -2.76 -9.39 15.29
CA PHE A 56 -1.34 -9.06 15.18
C PHE A 56 -0.94 -7.95 16.18
N THR A 57 -0.12 -8.32 17.16
CA THR A 57 0.39 -7.43 18.21
C THR A 57 1.87 -7.07 18.05
N GLY A 58 2.49 -7.51 16.95
CA GLY A 58 3.91 -7.29 16.68
C GLY A 58 4.27 -5.83 16.41
N THR A 59 5.57 -5.58 16.44
CA THR A 59 6.22 -4.30 16.16
C THR A 59 6.02 -3.87 14.71
N TRP A 60 6.39 -2.62 14.41
CA TRP A 60 6.39 -2.13 13.02
C TRP A 60 7.42 -2.84 12.14
N ALA A 61 8.55 -3.29 12.69
CA ALA A 61 9.55 -4.03 11.93
C ALA A 61 8.99 -5.38 11.44
N GLU A 62 8.38 -6.14 12.34
CA GLU A 62 7.72 -7.41 12.01
C GLU A 62 6.54 -7.21 11.03
N ARG A 63 5.81 -6.10 11.19
CA ARG A 63 4.72 -5.73 10.29
C ARG A 63 5.20 -5.44 8.87
N LEU A 64 6.33 -4.73 8.74
CA LEU A 64 6.99 -4.44 7.47
C LEU A 64 7.51 -5.72 6.81
N GLU A 65 8.16 -6.59 7.58
CA GLU A 65 8.65 -7.88 7.08
C GLU A 65 7.50 -8.75 6.56
N LYS A 66 6.42 -8.87 7.33
CA LYS A 66 5.22 -9.61 6.94
C LYS A 66 4.57 -9.04 5.68
N SER A 67 4.53 -7.72 5.55
CA SER A 67 4.00 -7.07 4.36
C SER A 67 4.89 -7.27 3.14
N ALA A 68 6.21 -7.19 3.31
CA ALA A 68 7.17 -7.44 2.23
C ALA A 68 7.10 -8.88 1.74
N ALA A 69 7.01 -9.86 2.65
CA ALA A 69 6.85 -11.27 2.29
C ALA A 69 5.53 -11.53 1.56
N PHE A 70 4.43 -10.92 2.02
CA PHE A 70 3.14 -11.01 1.33
C PHE A 70 3.20 -10.38 -0.08
N TYR A 71 3.76 -9.17 -0.20
CA TYR A 71 3.91 -8.47 -1.48
C TYR A 71 4.72 -9.29 -2.48
N ASP A 72 5.87 -9.85 -2.08
CA ASP A 72 6.67 -10.70 -2.95
C ASP A 72 5.84 -11.91 -3.41
N GLY A 73 5.20 -12.62 -2.47
CA GLY A 73 4.37 -13.79 -2.77
C GLY A 73 3.18 -13.52 -3.72
N THR A 74 2.67 -12.30 -3.79
CA THR A 74 1.54 -11.93 -4.66
C THR A 74 1.96 -11.31 -6.00
N HIS A 75 3.25 -11.07 -6.23
CA HIS A 75 3.75 -10.51 -7.49
C HIS A 75 4.82 -11.44 -8.04
N GLN A 76 4.44 -12.48 -8.78
CA GLN A 76 5.38 -13.46 -9.31
C GLN A 76 5.50 -13.35 -10.84
N ASP A 77 4.48 -12.82 -11.53
CA ASP A 77 4.52 -12.68 -12.98
C ASP A 77 5.54 -11.59 -13.41
N PRO A 78 6.48 -11.91 -14.33
CA PRO A 78 7.52 -10.97 -14.75
C PRO A 78 6.98 -9.75 -15.51
N THR A 79 5.83 -9.88 -16.19
CA THR A 79 5.18 -8.77 -16.88
C THR A 79 4.46 -7.86 -15.90
N ASN A 80 3.75 -8.42 -14.91
CA ASN A 80 3.18 -7.65 -13.81
C ASN A 80 4.27 -6.84 -13.09
N ARG A 81 5.40 -7.48 -12.72
CA ARG A 81 6.55 -6.79 -12.11
C ARG A 81 7.09 -5.65 -12.99
N LYS A 82 7.21 -5.83 -14.31
CA LYS A 82 7.64 -4.76 -15.23
C LYS A 82 6.65 -3.60 -15.28
N LEU A 83 5.35 -3.89 -15.33
CA LEU A 83 4.31 -2.86 -15.31
C LEU A 83 4.34 -2.07 -14.00
N HIS A 84 4.52 -2.74 -12.86
CA HIS A 84 4.70 -2.07 -11.56
C HIS A 84 5.91 -1.16 -11.52
N ARG A 85 7.07 -1.58 -12.05
CA ARG A 85 8.28 -0.73 -12.11
C ARG A 85 8.08 0.57 -12.88
N VAL A 86 7.11 0.64 -13.79
CA VAL A 86 6.74 1.86 -14.51
C VAL A 86 5.59 2.58 -13.80
N GLY A 87 4.55 1.83 -13.43
CA GLY A 87 3.33 2.38 -12.84
C GLY A 87 3.54 2.98 -11.45
N ILE A 88 4.35 2.36 -10.59
CA ILE A 88 4.65 2.87 -9.24
C ILE A 88 5.34 4.25 -9.30
N PRO A 89 6.43 4.46 -10.06
CA PRO A 89 7.00 5.81 -10.22
C PRO A 89 6.02 6.85 -10.77
N LEU A 90 5.14 6.46 -11.71
CA LEU A 90 4.12 7.35 -12.24
C LEU A 90 3.07 7.72 -11.19
N ILE A 91 2.63 6.77 -10.36
CA ILE A 91 1.72 7.01 -9.24
C ILE A 91 2.38 7.92 -8.21
N VAL A 92 3.61 7.62 -7.77
CA VAL A 92 4.32 8.40 -6.74
C VAL A 92 4.60 9.82 -7.24
N GLY A 93 5.14 9.96 -8.46
CA GLY A 93 5.42 11.26 -9.06
C GLY A 93 4.15 12.06 -9.35
N GLY A 94 3.10 11.41 -9.85
CA GLY A 94 1.80 12.03 -10.06
C GLY A 94 1.14 12.51 -8.77
N ALA A 95 1.18 11.69 -7.71
CA ALA A 95 0.67 12.09 -6.40
C ALA A 95 1.44 13.29 -5.83
N ALA A 96 2.78 13.26 -5.90
CA ALA A 96 3.62 14.39 -5.49
C ALA A 96 3.25 15.66 -6.28
N GLY A 97 3.08 15.56 -7.60
CA GLY A 97 2.69 16.70 -8.42
C GLY A 97 1.29 17.23 -8.12
N LEU A 98 0.31 16.37 -7.81
CA LEU A 98 -1.04 16.79 -7.36
C LEU A 98 -0.98 17.58 -6.04
N ILE A 99 -0.03 17.25 -5.16
CA ILE A 99 0.21 17.96 -3.89
C ILE A 99 0.95 19.28 -4.14
N LEU A 100 1.98 19.27 -4.98
CA LEU A 100 2.89 20.41 -5.13
C LEU A 100 2.34 21.48 -6.07
N PHE A 101 1.79 21.10 -7.22
CA PHE A 101 1.41 22.08 -8.24
C PHE A 101 0.04 22.75 -7.97
N PRO A 102 -0.17 23.99 -8.46
CA PRO A 102 -1.46 24.64 -8.36
C PRO A 102 -2.51 23.92 -9.20
N ARG A 103 -3.72 23.80 -8.63
CA ARG A 103 -4.85 23.12 -9.26
C ARG A 103 -5.11 23.67 -10.67
N TYR A 104 -5.42 22.76 -11.61
CA TYR A 104 -5.78 23.07 -13.00
C TYR A 104 -4.70 23.79 -13.84
N ARG A 105 -3.44 23.75 -13.41
CA ARG A 105 -2.32 24.18 -14.26
C ARG A 105 -1.76 23.02 -15.07
N PRO A 106 -1.02 23.27 -16.17
CA PRO A 106 -0.48 22.21 -17.03
C PRO A 106 0.29 21.12 -16.26
N MET A 107 1.13 21.51 -15.30
CA MET A 107 1.88 20.56 -14.48
C MET A 107 0.96 19.73 -13.56
N TRP A 108 -0.11 20.31 -13.04
CA TRP A 108 -1.11 19.58 -12.26
C TRP A 108 -1.89 18.59 -13.12
N ALA A 109 -2.25 18.98 -14.35
CA ALA A 109 -2.92 18.10 -15.31
C ALA A 109 -2.00 16.94 -15.75
N ALA A 110 -0.71 17.21 -16.00
CA ALA A 110 0.28 16.18 -16.26
C ALA A 110 0.41 15.21 -15.07
N SER A 111 0.44 15.74 -13.84
CA SER A 111 0.52 14.93 -12.62
C SER A 111 -0.71 14.04 -12.44
N TRP A 112 -1.90 14.56 -12.76
CA TRP A 112 -3.14 13.79 -12.80
C TRP A 112 -3.06 12.65 -13.82
N GLY A 113 -2.55 12.94 -15.03
CA GLY A 113 -2.35 11.95 -16.08
C GLY A 113 -1.37 10.84 -15.69
N MET A 114 -0.23 11.21 -15.07
CA MET A 114 0.74 10.26 -14.54
C MET A 114 0.11 9.38 -13.45
N PHE A 115 -0.58 9.99 -12.48
CA PHE A 115 -1.21 9.27 -11.38
C PHE A 115 -2.22 8.23 -11.91
N THR A 116 -3.14 8.67 -12.77
CA THR A 116 -4.18 7.80 -13.35
C THR A 116 -3.57 6.73 -14.27
N GLY A 117 -2.61 7.11 -15.12
CA GLY A 117 -1.94 6.18 -16.03
C GLY A 117 -1.16 5.09 -15.31
N GLY A 118 -0.44 5.45 -14.24
CA GLY A 118 0.29 4.48 -13.42
C GLY A 118 -0.64 3.47 -12.74
N TRP A 119 -1.80 3.92 -12.24
CA TRP A 119 -2.82 3.01 -11.70
C TRP A 119 -3.36 2.04 -12.75
N VAL A 120 -3.68 2.54 -13.95
CA VAL A 120 -4.15 1.70 -15.06
C VAL A 120 -3.12 0.62 -15.39
N LEU A 121 -1.83 0.96 -15.49
CA LEU A 121 -0.76 -0.01 -15.75
C LEU A 121 -0.69 -1.09 -14.66
N ASN A 122 -0.73 -0.70 -13.39
CA ASN A 122 -0.66 -1.66 -12.28
C ASN A 122 -1.90 -2.57 -12.22
N PHE A 123 -3.10 -2.03 -12.48
CA PHE A 123 -4.31 -2.84 -12.54
C PHE A 123 -4.32 -3.79 -13.74
N ILE A 124 -3.77 -3.39 -14.89
CA ILE A 124 -3.55 -4.30 -16.02
C ILE A 124 -2.60 -5.44 -15.61
N GLY A 125 -1.51 -5.11 -14.92
CA GLY A 125 -0.58 -6.09 -14.35
C GLY A 125 -1.29 -7.15 -13.50
N HIS A 126 -2.07 -6.70 -12.51
CA HIS A 126 -2.82 -7.59 -11.63
C HIS A 126 -3.94 -8.36 -12.34
N GLY A 127 -4.75 -7.68 -13.15
CA GLY A 127 -5.95 -8.28 -13.74
C GLY A 127 -5.65 -9.25 -14.89
N ILE A 128 -4.68 -8.93 -15.75
CA ILE A 128 -4.41 -9.70 -16.96
C ILE A 128 -3.31 -10.74 -16.73
N TYR A 129 -2.22 -10.34 -16.07
CA TYR A 129 -1.02 -11.17 -15.95
C TYR A 129 -1.00 -11.97 -14.65
N GLU A 130 -1.07 -11.29 -13.50
CA GLU A 130 -1.02 -11.96 -12.20
C GLU A 130 -2.32 -12.71 -11.86
N LYS A 131 -3.45 -12.26 -12.40
CA LYS A 131 -4.81 -12.80 -12.19
C LYS A 131 -5.20 -12.88 -10.70
N ASN A 132 -4.72 -11.94 -9.91
CA ASN A 132 -5.08 -11.78 -8.50
C ASN A 132 -5.56 -10.34 -8.22
N ALA A 133 -6.20 -10.16 -7.07
CA ALA A 133 -6.49 -8.82 -6.60
C ALA A 133 -5.18 -8.09 -6.26
N PRO A 134 -5.14 -6.76 -6.40
CA PRO A 134 -4.01 -5.96 -5.91
C PRO A 134 -3.72 -6.26 -4.44
N ALA A 135 -2.46 -6.44 -4.06
CA ALA A 135 -2.06 -6.87 -2.71
C ALA A 135 -2.64 -6.00 -1.59
N PHE A 136 -2.78 -4.69 -1.84
CA PHE A 136 -3.33 -3.75 -0.86
C PHE A 136 -4.82 -3.95 -0.55
N ALA A 137 -5.53 -4.75 -1.33
CA ALA A 137 -6.90 -5.14 -1.03
C ALA A 137 -6.99 -6.00 0.24
N ASP A 138 -5.95 -6.80 0.51
CA ASP A 138 -5.85 -7.70 1.67
C ASP A 138 -4.86 -7.21 2.73
N ASP A 139 -3.76 -6.58 2.31
CA ASP A 139 -2.75 -6.01 3.19
C ASP A 139 -2.54 -4.51 2.89
N PRO A 140 -3.17 -3.59 3.63
CA PRO A 140 -3.08 -2.15 3.39
C PRO A 140 -1.65 -1.61 3.32
N LEU A 141 -0.72 -2.17 4.09
CA LEU A 141 0.67 -1.72 4.12
C LEU A 141 1.46 -2.13 2.87
N SER A 142 1.01 -3.15 2.14
CA SER A 142 1.62 -3.57 0.88
C SER A 142 1.58 -2.46 -0.19
N PHE A 143 0.67 -1.48 -0.03
CA PHE A 143 0.66 -0.25 -0.83
C PHE A 143 1.99 0.51 -0.77
N MET A 144 2.68 0.48 0.38
CA MET A 144 4.00 1.09 0.57
C MET A 144 5.16 0.16 0.19
N MET A 145 4.91 -1.15 0.07
CA MET A 145 5.96 -2.12 -0.26
C MET A 145 6.42 -1.98 -1.72
N GLY A 146 5.53 -1.64 -2.65
CA GLY A 146 5.89 -1.40 -4.05
C GLY A 146 7.04 -0.39 -4.21
N PRO A 147 6.90 0.88 -3.77
CA PRO A 147 7.98 1.86 -3.82
C PRO A 147 9.28 1.43 -3.13
N LEU A 148 9.17 0.75 -1.97
CA LEU A 148 10.35 0.26 -1.24
C LEU A 148 11.08 -0.83 -2.03
N TRP A 149 10.34 -1.72 -2.69
CA TRP A 149 10.89 -2.81 -3.49
C TRP A 149 11.55 -2.29 -4.78
N ASP A 150 10.93 -1.34 -5.45
CA ASP A 150 11.52 -0.65 -6.61
C ASP A 150 12.81 0.09 -6.22
N LEU A 151 12.82 0.78 -5.08
CA LEU A 151 14.02 1.45 -4.58
C LEU A 151 15.16 0.47 -4.27
N LYS A 152 14.85 -0.69 -3.69
CA LYS A 152 15.84 -1.75 -3.42
C LYS A 152 16.47 -2.28 -4.72
N GLN A 153 15.66 -2.57 -5.74
CA GLN A 153 16.17 -2.97 -7.07
C GLN A 153 17.04 -1.91 -7.71
N LEU A 154 16.61 -0.65 -7.69
CA LEU A 154 17.38 0.46 -8.26
C LEU A 154 18.76 0.60 -7.60
N ARG A 155 18.87 0.21 -6.33
CA ARG A 155 20.13 0.18 -5.57
C ARG A 155 20.90 -1.15 -5.71
N GLY A 156 20.46 -2.06 -6.57
CA GLY A 156 21.06 -3.38 -6.76
C GLY A 156 20.93 -4.31 -5.54
N GLN A 157 20.03 -4.02 -4.61
CA GLN A 157 19.83 -4.86 -3.43
C GLN A 157 19.00 -6.11 -3.81
N PRO A 158 19.34 -7.29 -3.28
CA PRO A 158 18.58 -8.50 -3.54
C PRO A 158 17.12 -8.31 -3.14
N THR A 159 16.24 -8.59 -4.08
CA THR A 159 14.81 -8.56 -3.89
C THR A 159 14.26 -9.96 -3.71
N GLY A 160 14.12 -10.33 -2.45
CA GLY A 160 13.40 -11.48 -1.93
C GLY A 160 13.14 -11.22 -0.44
N PRO A 161 12.41 -12.10 0.27
CA PRO A 161 12.34 -12.01 1.73
C PRO A 161 13.77 -11.97 2.28
N ALA A 162 13.99 -11.14 3.31
CA ALA A 162 15.21 -11.27 4.11
C ALA A 162 15.28 -12.74 4.56
N PRO A 163 16.47 -13.37 4.61
CA PRO A 163 16.57 -14.66 5.29
C PRO A 163 15.92 -14.49 6.65
N ALA A 164 15.03 -15.43 7.02
CA ALA A 164 14.37 -15.41 8.31
C ALA A 164 15.43 -15.12 9.38
N PRO A 165 15.17 -14.22 10.36
CA PRO A 165 16.14 -13.98 11.41
C PRO A 165 16.56 -15.33 11.97
N ALA A 166 17.88 -15.58 12.02
CA ALA A 166 18.40 -16.78 12.65
C ALA A 166 17.68 -16.90 14.00
N GLN A 167 16.98 -18.03 14.23
CA GLN A 167 16.25 -18.24 15.47
C GLN A 167 17.18 -17.83 16.61
N ALA A 168 16.73 -16.88 17.43
CA ALA A 168 17.52 -16.48 18.58
C ALA A 168 17.88 -17.76 19.36
N PRO A 169 19.15 -17.94 19.77
CA PRO A 169 19.53 -19.12 20.52
C PRO A 169 18.54 -19.28 21.68
N ALA A 170 18.07 -20.52 21.88
CA ALA A 170 17.14 -20.83 22.95
C ALA A 170 17.67 -20.20 24.26
N PRO A 171 16.80 -19.59 25.09
CA PRO A 171 17.24 -19.04 26.36
C PRO A 171 18.00 -20.14 27.10
N GLU A 172 19.22 -19.82 27.58
CA GLU A 172 19.97 -20.75 28.40
C GLU A 172 19.07 -21.24 29.53
N PRO A 173 19.08 -22.54 29.87
CA PRO A 173 18.28 -23.05 30.96
C PRO A 173 18.62 -22.25 32.20
N VAL A 174 17.63 -21.53 32.73
CA VAL A 174 17.76 -20.83 34.01
C VAL A 174 18.12 -21.89 35.02
N ALA A 175 19.36 -21.86 35.52
CA ALA A 175 19.80 -22.74 36.58
C ALA A 175 18.92 -22.44 37.80
N VAL A 176 17.92 -23.30 38.01
CA VAL A 176 17.14 -23.31 39.24
C VAL A 176 18.09 -23.85 40.30
N GLY A 177 18.70 -22.95 41.06
CA GLY A 177 19.53 -23.29 42.21
C GLY A 177 18.72 -24.11 43.21
N ALA A 178 19.28 -25.27 43.58
CA ALA A 178 18.81 -26.12 44.67
C ALA A 178 19.11 -25.48 46.04
#